data_AF-A0A935SW11-F1
#
_entry.id   AF-A0A935SW11-F1
#
_cell.length_a   1.000
_cell.length_b   1.000
_cell.length_c   1.000
_cell.angle_alpha   90.00
_cell.angle_beta   90.00
_cell.angle_gamma   90.00
#
_symmetry.space_group_name_H-M   'P 1'
#
loop_
_entity.id
_entity.type
_entity.pdbx_description
1 polymer ?
#
loop_
_entity_poly.entity_id
_entity_poly.type
_entity_poly.pdbx_seq_one_letter_code
_entity_poly.pdbx_strand_id
1 'polypeptide(L)'
;MLNRIAAIAFVFCVFSISSAAQNKFEGHRVIVDVPTNQTATACAVRYVPPSTTITVTDLNSATPLKINACGGSGTSLVQSSSGSATFRSNSADQKWCFEGEDKRYRISFAGDKFSGPITYNWIAHNDERTRGFYNLRDFGAVGDGVTDDTIALKSAVAFIASRNGGVLTVPEGDYIVSSPVALPSGLTIQGSNGLGSRAPTSDLARNNPTRITLKGTGVSLFRIGECTEKITITDIELYAQNNNGTTGIEGVGAYNSSQDFNVIRVAFNNFNRGIDVHGLPQTNLNWQFDYVNIESCRFIYNRDAGIYTNLRNTDWRINGTVFINPKKQPGQDADSMHFERMGAVVLTGTFGGGFPNAPGGTFLNILDSGQTTIIGSGTEEMTASIVYNGVENPNAGDYSHAINIVNSAFGDPIIFKARRTLVSSGSSYGPRTFQMDERVRVYSTGDRFCYDGNILGCRGAVKNNFDRATVVFMTGQPSEGSVTGHPTFFGTDVKFGAGVQLPTFPISALPVGSPNGSMIYCTDCRRSTTPCQAGGNGAPVMRVAGQWSCL
;
A
#
# COMPACT_ATOMS: atom_id res chain seq x y z
N MET A 1 -92.42 25.53 39.22
CA MET A 1 -92.51 24.12 39.64
C MET A 1 -91.21 23.41 39.30
N LEU A 2 -90.56 22.86 40.33
CA LEU A 2 -89.61 21.72 40.40
C LEU A 2 -88.36 21.64 39.49
N ASN A 3 -87.21 21.91 40.12
CA ASN A 3 -85.97 21.12 40.27
C ASN A 3 -85.65 19.91 39.35
N ARG A 4 -84.40 19.90 38.83
CA ARG A 4 -83.28 18.93 39.09
C ARG A 4 -82.16 19.13 38.03
N ILE A 5 -80.98 19.66 38.39
CA ILE A 5 -79.71 18.97 38.74
C ILE A 5 -79.08 18.11 37.61
N ALA A 6 -77.94 18.64 37.13
CA ALA A 6 -76.66 18.02 36.70
C ALA A 6 -76.63 16.83 35.71
N ALA A 7 -75.84 16.97 34.64
CA ALA A 7 -74.59 16.22 34.47
C ALA A 7 -73.81 16.70 33.23
N ILE A 8 -72.52 16.96 33.45
CA ILE A 8 -71.49 17.27 32.47
C ILE A 8 -71.15 15.98 31.70
N ALA A 9 -71.09 16.05 30.36
CA ALA A 9 -70.40 15.05 29.55
C ALA A 9 -69.74 15.74 28.36
N PHE A 10 -68.57 16.32 28.60
CA PHE A 10 -67.63 16.69 27.55
C PHE A 10 -67.03 15.39 27.01
N VAL A 11 -67.52 14.91 25.86
CA VAL A 11 -66.89 13.80 25.14
C VAL A 11 -65.64 14.34 24.46
N PHE A 12 -64.53 14.34 25.19
CA PHE A 12 -63.20 14.42 24.60
C PHE A 12 -62.90 13.08 23.93
N CYS A 13 -63.24 12.95 22.64
CA CYS A 13 -62.67 11.92 21.80
C CYS A 13 -61.24 12.33 21.46
N VAL A 14 -60.31 12.08 22.39
CA VAL A 14 -58.88 12.06 22.08
C VAL A 14 -58.63 10.73 21.35
N PHE A 15 -58.81 10.73 20.03
CA PHE A 15 -58.07 9.78 19.20
C PHE A 15 -56.63 10.28 19.18
N SER A 16 -55.83 9.84 20.16
CA SER A 16 -54.39 9.85 20.03
C SER A 16 -54.02 8.78 19.00
N ILE A 17 -54.16 9.11 17.72
CA ILE A 17 -53.42 8.42 16.67
C ILE A 17 -51.97 8.86 16.88
N SER A 18 -51.25 8.15 17.74
CA SER A 18 -49.80 8.14 17.65
C SER A 18 -49.47 7.42 16.36
N SER A 19 -49.53 8.13 15.22
CA SER A 19 -48.84 7.70 14.02
C SER A 19 -47.35 7.84 14.33
N ALA A 20 -46.79 6.88 15.06
CA ALA A 20 -45.35 6.74 15.14
C ALA A 20 -44.87 6.69 13.69
N ALA A 21 -44.03 7.65 13.30
CA ALA A 21 -43.49 7.68 11.95
C ALA A 21 -42.79 6.35 11.70
N GLN A 22 -43.33 5.54 10.77
CA GLN A 22 -42.72 4.25 10.47
C GLN A 22 -41.43 4.49 9.70
N ASN A 23 -40.36 3.94 10.22
CA ASN A 23 -39.04 4.00 9.61
C ASN A 23 -39.02 3.02 8.43
N LYS A 24 -38.64 3.51 7.25
CA LYS A 24 -38.51 2.68 6.04
C LYS A 24 -37.11 2.07 5.96
N PHE A 25 -37.07 0.76 5.76
CA PHE A 25 -35.86 -0.03 5.57
C PHE A 25 -35.88 -0.62 4.16
N GLU A 26 -34.87 -0.32 3.37
CA GLU A 26 -34.72 -0.89 2.04
C GLU A 26 -33.26 -1.25 1.76
N GLY A 27 -33.07 -2.27 0.93
CA GLY A 27 -31.76 -2.78 0.56
C GLY A 27 -31.81 -3.83 -0.53
N HIS A 28 -30.64 -4.32 -0.88
CA HIS A 28 -30.46 -5.48 -1.73
C HIS A 28 -29.94 -6.65 -0.90
N ARG A 29 -30.15 -7.87 -1.38
CA ARG A 29 -29.66 -9.11 -0.74
C ARG A 29 -28.19 -9.37 -1.11
N VAL A 30 -27.32 -8.46 -0.68
CA VAL A 30 -25.90 -8.50 -0.98
C VAL A 30 -25.15 -9.38 0.01
N ILE A 31 -24.29 -10.24 -0.52
CA ILE A 31 -23.18 -10.83 0.20
C ILE A 31 -21.98 -9.93 -0.06
N VAL A 32 -21.33 -9.47 1.01
CA VAL A 32 -20.04 -8.78 0.93
C VAL A 32 -19.02 -9.64 1.65
N ASP A 33 -18.26 -10.41 0.88
CA ASP A 33 -17.32 -11.42 1.36
C ASP A 33 -16.28 -11.74 0.27
N VAL A 34 -15.05 -12.07 0.64
CA VAL A 34 -13.97 -12.39 -0.32
C VAL A 34 -13.69 -13.89 -0.31
N PRO A 35 -14.06 -14.61 -1.39
CA PRO A 35 -13.69 -16.01 -1.55
C PRO A 35 -12.18 -16.16 -1.68
N THR A 36 -11.62 -17.19 -1.04
CA THR A 36 -10.18 -17.52 -1.11
C THR A 36 -9.91 -18.89 -1.74
N ASN A 37 -10.96 -19.67 -2.01
CA ASN A 37 -10.91 -21.02 -2.58
C ASN A 37 -11.74 -21.16 -3.87
N GLN A 38 -11.99 -20.04 -4.56
CA GLN A 38 -12.78 -19.99 -5.77
C GLN A 38 -12.08 -20.69 -6.94
N THR A 39 -12.82 -21.54 -7.65
CA THR A 39 -12.35 -22.25 -8.86
C THR A 39 -12.89 -21.67 -10.16
N ALA A 40 -13.62 -20.57 -10.05
CA ALA A 40 -14.13 -19.73 -11.14
C ALA A 40 -14.28 -18.30 -10.61
N THR A 41 -14.52 -17.34 -11.50
CA THR A 41 -14.78 -15.93 -11.15
C THR A 41 -15.76 -15.79 -10.00
N ALA A 42 -15.38 -15.04 -8.96
CA ALA A 42 -16.23 -14.77 -7.82
C ALA A 42 -15.94 -13.38 -7.24
N CYS A 43 -16.76 -12.40 -7.61
CA CYS A 43 -16.64 -11.03 -7.16
C CYS A 43 -16.89 -10.89 -5.65
N ALA A 44 -16.28 -9.90 -4.98
CA ALA A 44 -16.44 -9.66 -3.55
C ALA A 44 -17.89 -9.31 -3.13
N VAL A 45 -18.65 -8.69 -4.05
CA VAL A 45 -20.08 -8.39 -3.86
C VAL A 45 -20.91 -9.29 -4.76
N ARG A 46 -21.87 -10.01 -4.16
CA ARG A 46 -22.72 -10.99 -4.86
C ARG A 46 -24.17 -10.88 -4.39
N TYR A 47 -25.12 -11.35 -5.19
CA TYR A 47 -26.53 -11.43 -4.80
C TYR A 47 -26.94 -12.88 -4.56
N VAL A 48 -27.72 -13.15 -3.51
CA VAL A 48 -28.37 -14.46 -3.32
C VAL A 48 -29.57 -14.63 -4.27
N PRO A 49 -30.25 -15.78 -4.36
CA PRO A 49 -31.50 -15.94 -5.13
C PRO A 49 -32.74 -15.27 -4.49
N PRO A 50 -33.81 -14.94 -5.24
CA PRO A 50 -35.03 -14.35 -4.67
C PRO A 50 -35.81 -15.29 -3.74
N SER A 51 -35.60 -16.59 -3.88
CA SER A 51 -36.16 -17.62 -3.02
C SER A 51 -35.56 -17.64 -1.61
N THR A 52 -34.42 -16.98 -1.39
CA THR A 52 -33.78 -16.92 -0.08
C THR A 52 -34.68 -16.20 0.92
N THR A 53 -35.03 -16.90 2.00
CA THR A 53 -35.76 -16.32 3.13
C THR A 53 -34.85 -15.39 3.91
N ILE A 54 -35.32 -14.16 4.15
CA ILE A 54 -34.69 -13.16 5.00
C ILE A 54 -35.45 -13.14 6.32
N THR A 55 -34.72 -13.20 7.42
CA THR A 55 -35.25 -13.08 8.78
C THR A 55 -34.92 -11.68 9.30
N VAL A 56 -35.94 -10.96 9.75
CA VAL A 56 -35.82 -9.73 10.53
C VAL A 56 -35.97 -10.08 12.00
N THR A 57 -35.10 -9.52 12.83
CA THR A 57 -35.12 -9.67 14.28
C THR A 57 -35.05 -8.29 14.92
N ASP A 58 -35.94 -8.06 15.88
CA ASP A 58 -35.92 -6.87 16.71
C ASP A 58 -34.66 -6.86 17.59
N LEU A 59 -33.93 -5.74 17.56
CA LEU A 59 -32.79 -5.52 18.45
C LEU A 59 -33.22 -4.95 19.81
N ASN A 60 -34.43 -4.40 19.90
CA ASN A 60 -35.03 -3.91 21.12
C ASN A 60 -35.97 -4.98 21.70
N SER A 61 -35.45 -5.82 22.60
CA SER A 61 -36.24 -6.87 23.24
C SER A 61 -37.31 -6.36 24.20
N ALA A 62 -37.35 -5.05 24.51
CA ALA A 62 -38.36 -4.45 25.38
C ALA A 62 -39.70 -4.19 24.65
N THR A 63 -39.73 -4.24 23.32
CA THR A 63 -40.93 -4.02 22.50
C THR A 63 -41.19 -5.20 21.57
N PRO A 64 -42.47 -5.52 21.28
CA PRO A 64 -42.78 -6.52 20.26
C PRO A 64 -42.49 -5.96 18.86
N LEU A 65 -41.95 -6.82 18.00
CA LEU A 65 -41.69 -6.50 16.60
C LEU A 65 -43.00 -6.15 15.89
N LYS A 66 -43.04 -4.96 15.30
CA LYS A 66 -44.12 -4.51 14.42
C LYS A 66 -43.53 -3.99 13.13
N ILE A 67 -43.71 -4.74 12.06
CA ILE A 67 -43.23 -4.37 10.73
C ILE A 67 -44.30 -4.61 9.66
N ASN A 68 -44.31 -3.76 8.64
CA ASN A 68 -45.16 -3.90 7.46
C ASN A 68 -44.28 -4.04 6.22
N ALA A 69 -44.68 -4.89 5.27
CA ALA A 69 -43.96 -4.99 4.00
C ALA A 69 -44.21 -3.72 3.16
N CYS A 70 -43.18 -3.22 2.49
CA CYS A 70 -43.30 -2.17 1.47
C CYS A 70 -42.77 -2.65 0.11
N GLY A 71 -42.90 -1.82 -0.93
CA GLY A 71 -42.56 -2.17 -2.30
C GLY A 71 -41.17 -2.80 -2.42
N GLY A 72 -41.11 -4.06 -2.85
CA GLY A 72 -39.86 -4.83 -2.98
C GLY A 72 -39.81 -6.08 -2.11
N SER A 73 -40.45 -6.12 -0.95
CA SER A 73 -40.71 -7.38 -0.22
C SER A 73 -42.14 -7.79 -0.56
N GLY A 74 -42.35 -8.91 -1.26
CA GLY A 74 -43.71 -9.32 -1.68
C GLY A 74 -44.66 -9.57 -0.50
N THR A 75 -45.84 -10.12 -0.76
CA THR A 75 -46.87 -10.53 0.25
C THR A 75 -46.43 -11.67 1.20
N SER A 76 -45.12 -11.88 1.34
CA SER A 76 -44.47 -13.00 2.02
C SER A 76 -44.03 -12.69 3.45
N LEU A 77 -44.38 -11.52 3.99
CA LEU A 77 -44.04 -11.17 5.36
C LEU A 77 -44.87 -12.00 6.33
N VAL A 78 -44.20 -12.86 7.07
CA VAL A 78 -44.78 -13.75 8.06
C VAL A 78 -44.11 -13.49 9.40
N GLN A 79 -44.87 -13.01 10.38
CA GLN A 79 -44.38 -12.83 11.74
C GLN A 79 -44.20 -14.21 12.39
N SER A 80 -42.95 -14.57 12.67
CA SER A 80 -42.57 -15.89 13.18
C SER A 80 -42.57 -15.94 14.70
N SER A 81 -42.39 -14.80 15.38
CA SER A 81 -42.50 -14.66 16.84
C SER A 81 -42.76 -13.20 17.24
N SER A 82 -42.86 -12.92 18.55
CA SER A 82 -42.97 -11.55 19.07
C SER A 82 -41.75 -10.68 18.77
N GLY A 83 -40.61 -11.25 18.40
CA GLY A 83 -39.37 -10.52 18.11
C GLY A 83 -38.79 -10.79 16.71
N SER A 84 -39.48 -11.56 15.86
CA SER A 84 -38.96 -11.92 14.55
C SER A 84 -40.05 -12.08 13.50
N ALA A 85 -39.69 -11.75 12.26
CA ALA A 85 -40.50 -11.95 11.08
C ALA A 85 -39.61 -12.44 9.94
N THR A 86 -40.22 -13.08 8.94
CA THR A 86 -39.52 -13.56 7.75
C THR A 86 -40.21 -13.05 6.50
N PHE A 87 -39.45 -12.79 5.45
CA PHE A 87 -39.99 -12.46 4.13
C PHE A 87 -39.02 -12.88 3.01
N ARG A 88 -39.47 -12.76 1.77
CA ARG A 88 -38.64 -12.93 0.56
C ARG A 88 -38.66 -11.64 -0.28
N SER A 89 -37.52 -11.36 -0.91
CA SER A 89 -37.38 -10.26 -1.88
C SER A 89 -38.20 -10.51 -3.14
N ASN A 90 -38.60 -9.44 -3.81
CA ASN A 90 -39.19 -9.48 -5.15
C ASN A 90 -38.15 -10.01 -6.17
N SER A 91 -38.61 -10.83 -7.11
CA SER A 91 -37.80 -11.38 -8.20
C SER A 91 -37.37 -10.34 -9.24
N ALA A 92 -38.11 -9.25 -9.43
CA ALA A 92 -37.84 -8.24 -10.47
C ALA A 92 -36.56 -7.43 -10.19
N ASP A 93 -36.41 -6.91 -8.97
CA ASP A 93 -35.35 -5.93 -8.65
C ASP A 93 -34.35 -6.41 -7.59
N GLN A 94 -34.52 -7.63 -7.06
CA GLN A 94 -33.70 -8.21 -5.97
C GLN A 94 -33.65 -7.36 -4.68
N LYS A 95 -34.55 -6.39 -4.57
CA LYS A 95 -34.71 -5.50 -3.43
C LYS A 95 -35.61 -6.12 -2.39
N TRP A 96 -35.46 -5.65 -1.17
CA TRP A 96 -36.40 -5.87 -0.09
C TRP A 96 -36.70 -4.54 0.59
N CYS A 97 -37.90 -4.44 1.14
CA CYS A 97 -38.42 -3.26 1.80
C CYS A 97 -39.34 -3.65 2.97
N PHE A 98 -39.18 -3.04 4.13
CA PHE A 98 -40.19 -3.07 5.18
C PHE A 98 -40.20 -1.75 5.96
N GLU A 99 -41.32 -1.47 6.62
CA GLU A 99 -41.52 -0.34 7.51
C GLU A 99 -41.59 -0.86 8.95
N GLY A 100 -40.94 -0.18 9.90
CA GLY A 100 -40.89 -0.61 11.31
C GLY A 100 -40.85 0.58 12.28
N GLU A 101 -41.13 0.32 13.56
CA GLU A 101 -41.14 1.36 14.60
C GLU A 101 -39.71 1.76 15.05
N ASP A 102 -38.78 0.81 15.10
CA ASP A 102 -37.40 1.06 15.52
C ASP A 102 -36.56 1.64 14.40
N LYS A 103 -35.41 2.21 14.75
CA LYS A 103 -34.45 2.78 13.79
C LYS A 103 -33.49 1.76 13.20
N ARG A 104 -33.47 0.54 13.75
CA ARG A 104 -32.49 -0.48 13.41
C ARG A 104 -33.01 -1.88 13.72
N TYR A 105 -32.84 -2.79 12.78
CA TYR A 105 -33.20 -4.20 12.91
C TYR A 105 -32.04 -5.09 12.50
N ARG A 106 -32.03 -6.34 12.99
CA ARG A 106 -31.10 -7.35 12.48
C ARG A 106 -31.74 -8.09 11.32
N ILE A 107 -31.03 -8.17 10.21
CA ILE A 107 -31.39 -9.01 9.06
C ILE A 107 -30.43 -10.19 8.97
N SER A 108 -30.95 -11.38 8.73
CA SER A 108 -30.15 -12.58 8.46
C SER A 108 -30.74 -13.41 7.34
N PHE A 109 -29.87 -14.09 6.59
CA PHE A 109 -30.26 -14.96 5.48
C PHE A 109 -29.17 -15.99 5.20
N ALA A 110 -29.54 -17.07 4.50
CA ALA A 110 -28.55 -18.00 3.98
C ALA A 110 -27.71 -17.27 2.90
N GLY A 111 -26.40 -17.17 3.08
CA GLY A 111 -25.50 -16.67 2.05
C GLY A 111 -25.23 -17.72 0.98
N ASP A 112 -24.03 -17.73 0.42
CA ASP A 112 -23.65 -18.66 -0.64
C ASP A 112 -22.66 -19.72 -0.16
N LYS A 113 -22.15 -20.52 -1.10
CA LYS A 113 -21.18 -21.59 -0.83
C LYS A 113 -19.84 -21.10 -0.26
N PHE A 114 -19.54 -19.80 -0.34
CA PHE A 114 -18.32 -19.20 0.17
C PHE A 114 -18.54 -18.54 1.52
N SER A 115 -19.64 -17.80 1.68
CA SER A 115 -19.86 -16.94 2.85
C SER A 115 -20.56 -17.65 4.01
N GLY A 116 -21.32 -18.72 3.75
CA GLY A 116 -22.24 -19.28 4.73
C GLY A 116 -23.33 -18.27 5.16
N PRO A 117 -23.97 -18.46 6.33
CA PRO A 117 -25.01 -17.56 6.82
C PRO A 117 -24.53 -16.12 7.01
N ILE A 118 -25.35 -15.16 6.58
CA ILE A 118 -25.06 -13.73 6.67
C ILE A 118 -25.95 -13.07 7.72
N THR A 119 -25.39 -12.10 8.45
CA THR A 119 -26.12 -11.26 9.40
C THR A 119 -25.63 -9.82 9.32
N TYR A 120 -26.56 -8.88 9.23
CA TYR A 120 -26.31 -7.44 9.28
C TYR A 120 -27.29 -6.75 10.23
N ASN A 121 -26.87 -5.67 10.86
CA ASN A 121 -27.74 -4.69 11.50
C ASN A 121 -28.09 -3.62 10.45
N TRP A 122 -29.33 -3.59 9.99
CA TRP A 122 -29.79 -2.62 9.01
C TRP A 122 -30.43 -1.41 9.67
N ILE A 123 -30.17 -0.22 9.14
CA ILE A 123 -30.69 1.04 9.65
C ILE A 123 -31.77 1.61 8.73
N ALA A 124 -32.65 2.40 9.31
CA ALA A 124 -33.59 3.22 8.56
C ALA A 124 -32.86 4.43 7.99
N HIS A 125 -33.04 4.71 6.70
CA HIS A 125 -32.50 5.91 6.08
C HIS A 125 -33.66 6.74 5.58
N ASN A 126 -33.88 7.91 6.19
CA ASN A 126 -34.98 8.80 5.88
C ASN A 126 -34.54 10.20 5.42
N ASP A 127 -33.23 10.52 5.45
CA ASP A 127 -32.71 11.81 5.00
C ASP A 127 -31.87 11.68 3.73
N GLU A 128 -32.47 12.02 2.58
CA GLU A 128 -31.76 12.05 1.29
C GLU A 128 -30.55 13.01 1.29
N ARG A 129 -30.49 14.00 2.21
CA ARG A 129 -29.38 14.96 2.29
C ARG A 129 -28.08 14.32 2.77
N THR A 130 -28.15 13.23 3.53
CA THR A 130 -26.98 12.50 4.04
C THR A 130 -26.64 11.27 3.20
N ARG A 131 -27.34 11.05 2.09
CA ARG A 131 -27.08 9.91 1.21
C ARG A 131 -25.65 9.93 0.70
N GLY A 132 -24.96 8.80 0.82
CA GLY A 132 -23.54 8.67 0.48
C GLY A 132 -22.58 9.01 1.63
N PHE A 133 -23.07 9.46 2.79
CA PHE A 133 -22.27 9.73 3.98
C PHE A 133 -22.88 9.01 5.18
N TYR A 134 -22.14 8.05 5.74
CA TYR A 134 -22.65 7.12 6.74
C TYR A 134 -21.75 7.13 7.98
N ASN A 135 -22.35 7.12 9.17
CA ASN A 135 -21.61 7.04 10.42
C ASN A 135 -21.60 5.60 10.93
N LEU A 136 -20.42 5.08 11.27
CA LEU A 136 -20.28 3.71 11.78
C LEU A 136 -21.13 3.45 13.04
N ARG A 137 -21.35 4.47 13.89
CA ARG A 137 -22.16 4.35 15.11
C ARG A 137 -23.64 4.12 14.84
N ASP A 138 -24.17 4.56 13.68
CA ASP A 138 -25.57 4.30 13.31
C ASP A 138 -25.84 2.79 13.20
N PHE A 139 -24.83 2.02 12.81
CA PHE A 139 -24.88 0.56 12.69
C PHE A 139 -24.68 -0.17 14.03
N GLY A 140 -24.42 0.57 15.10
CA GLY A 140 -24.28 0.04 16.46
C GLY A 140 -22.87 -0.11 16.98
N ALA A 141 -21.89 0.44 16.30
CA ALA A 141 -20.53 0.42 16.81
C ALA A 141 -20.41 1.29 18.07
N VAL A 142 -19.69 0.79 19.07
CA VAL A 142 -19.48 1.47 20.34
C VAL A 142 -18.14 2.21 20.36
N GLY A 143 -17.06 1.57 19.89
CA GLY A 143 -15.73 2.18 19.83
C GLY A 143 -15.08 2.41 21.20
N ASP A 144 -15.38 1.55 22.18
CA ASP A 144 -14.91 1.63 23.57
C ASP A 144 -13.62 0.81 23.83
N GLY A 145 -13.06 0.16 22.81
CA GLY A 145 -11.89 -0.72 22.91
C GLY A 145 -12.17 -2.09 23.55
N VAL A 146 -13.44 -2.42 23.81
CA VAL A 146 -13.84 -3.67 24.48
C VAL A 146 -14.93 -4.40 23.70
N THR A 147 -15.95 -3.68 23.27
CA THR A 147 -17.08 -4.19 22.51
C THR A 147 -16.63 -4.64 21.11
N ASP A 148 -17.08 -5.82 20.70
CA ASP A 148 -16.83 -6.34 19.36
C ASP A 148 -17.75 -5.65 18.34
N ASP A 149 -17.18 -4.69 17.61
CA ASP A 149 -17.85 -3.85 16.63
C ASP A 149 -17.89 -4.48 15.22
N THR A 150 -17.46 -5.75 15.08
CA THR A 150 -17.41 -6.47 13.79
C THR A 150 -18.75 -6.43 13.05
N ILE A 151 -19.86 -6.70 13.73
CA ILE A 151 -21.18 -6.71 13.08
C ILE A 151 -21.54 -5.32 12.58
N ALA A 152 -21.28 -4.26 13.37
CA ALA A 152 -21.59 -2.90 12.97
C ALA A 152 -20.80 -2.50 11.71
N LEU A 153 -19.50 -2.81 11.68
CA LEU A 153 -18.65 -2.51 10.53
C LEU A 153 -19.05 -3.30 9.27
N LYS A 154 -19.30 -4.61 9.39
CA LYS A 154 -19.82 -5.43 8.28
C LYS A 154 -21.15 -4.91 7.75
N SER A 155 -22.01 -4.45 8.64
CA SER A 155 -23.33 -3.93 8.29
C SER A 155 -23.25 -2.59 7.57
N ALA A 156 -22.39 -1.69 8.05
CA ALA A 156 -22.13 -0.41 7.41
C ALA A 156 -21.64 -0.60 5.98
N VAL A 157 -20.67 -1.51 5.81
CA VAL A 157 -20.09 -1.82 4.51
C VAL A 157 -21.12 -2.47 3.56
N ALA A 158 -21.93 -3.41 4.04
CA ALA A 158 -23.00 -4.01 3.23
C ALA A 158 -24.09 -3.01 2.84
N PHE A 159 -24.44 -2.10 3.75
CA PHE A 159 -25.39 -1.02 3.51
C PHE A 159 -24.91 -0.09 2.38
N ILE A 160 -23.63 0.28 2.41
CA ILE A 160 -22.96 1.10 1.40
C ILE A 160 -22.87 0.36 0.06
N ALA A 161 -22.48 -0.93 0.07
CA ALA A 161 -22.43 -1.77 -1.12
C ALA A 161 -23.78 -1.79 -1.86
N SER A 162 -24.88 -1.90 -1.11
CA SER A 162 -26.24 -1.91 -1.68
C SER A 162 -26.70 -0.59 -2.29
N ARG A 163 -25.89 0.48 -2.17
CA ARG A 163 -26.15 1.85 -2.61
C ARG A 163 -25.09 2.41 -3.57
N ASN A 164 -24.28 1.53 -4.18
CA ASN A 164 -23.23 1.87 -5.13
C ASN A 164 -22.08 2.73 -4.54
N GLY A 165 -21.73 2.51 -3.28
CA GLY A 165 -20.60 3.18 -2.64
C GLY A 165 -20.99 4.37 -1.78
N GLY A 166 -19.97 5.03 -1.21
CA GLY A 166 -20.14 6.14 -0.27
C GLY A 166 -19.00 6.22 0.74
N VAL A 167 -19.10 7.21 1.61
CA VAL A 167 -18.16 7.48 2.70
C VAL A 167 -18.70 6.89 3.99
N LEU A 168 -17.91 6.04 4.64
CA LEU A 168 -18.10 5.58 6.01
C LEU A 168 -17.19 6.39 6.93
N THR A 169 -17.76 7.33 7.67
CA THR A 169 -17.07 8.01 8.75
C THR A 169 -16.95 7.08 9.96
N VAL A 170 -15.73 6.92 10.45
CA VAL A 170 -15.39 6.21 11.69
C VAL A 170 -15.05 7.28 12.75
N PRO A 171 -15.98 7.60 13.66
CA PRO A 171 -15.75 8.62 14.68
C PRO A 171 -14.60 8.26 15.62
N GLU A 172 -14.19 9.18 16.49
CA GLU A 172 -13.27 8.89 17.58
C GLU A 172 -13.71 7.65 18.39
N GLY A 173 -12.76 6.77 18.69
CA GLY A 173 -13.00 5.48 19.34
C GLY A 173 -11.98 4.41 18.93
N ASP A 174 -11.93 3.33 19.71
CA ASP A 174 -11.19 2.10 19.41
C ASP A 174 -12.21 0.97 19.12
N TYR A 175 -12.34 0.60 17.85
CA TYR A 175 -13.36 -0.35 17.39
C TYR A 175 -12.75 -1.74 17.25
N ILE A 176 -13.14 -2.68 18.13
CA ILE A 176 -12.59 -4.05 18.08
C ILE A 176 -13.27 -4.84 16.97
N VAL A 177 -12.49 -5.48 16.12
CA VAL A 177 -12.96 -6.36 15.05
C VAL A 177 -12.29 -7.73 15.21
N SER A 178 -13.09 -8.80 15.21
CA SER A 178 -12.66 -10.17 15.48
C SER A 178 -12.68 -11.08 14.25
N SER A 179 -13.19 -10.60 13.11
CA SER A 179 -13.19 -11.35 11.85
C SER A 179 -13.09 -10.43 10.64
N PRO A 180 -12.60 -10.94 9.48
CA PRO A 180 -12.35 -10.11 8.31
C PRO A 180 -13.58 -9.37 7.80
N VAL A 181 -13.38 -8.14 7.36
CA VAL A 181 -14.39 -7.28 6.70
C VAL A 181 -14.01 -7.12 5.23
N ALA A 182 -14.84 -7.66 4.34
CA ALA A 182 -14.69 -7.47 2.90
C ALA A 182 -15.08 -6.05 2.49
N LEU A 183 -14.26 -5.40 1.66
CA LEU A 183 -14.49 -4.03 1.18
C LEU A 183 -15.06 -4.04 -0.24
N PRO A 184 -16.23 -3.41 -0.50
CA PRO A 184 -16.87 -3.32 -1.80
C PRO A 184 -16.35 -2.13 -2.60
N SER A 185 -16.71 -2.09 -3.88
CA SER A 185 -16.36 -0.97 -4.76
C SER A 185 -16.97 0.36 -4.31
N GLY A 186 -16.24 1.45 -4.54
CA GLY A 186 -16.69 2.82 -4.27
C GLY A 186 -16.79 3.19 -2.78
N LEU A 187 -16.17 2.40 -1.89
CA LEU A 187 -16.15 2.68 -0.46
C LEU A 187 -14.99 3.61 -0.09
N THR A 188 -15.29 4.68 0.64
CA THR A 188 -14.28 5.45 1.39
C THR A 188 -14.46 5.20 2.88
N ILE A 189 -13.46 4.66 3.56
CA ILE A 189 -13.41 4.62 5.03
C ILE A 189 -12.58 5.81 5.50
N GLN A 190 -13.20 6.68 6.31
CA GLN A 190 -12.57 7.91 6.77
C GLN A 190 -12.64 7.99 8.30
N GLY A 191 -11.48 7.99 8.95
CA GLY A 191 -11.42 8.30 10.38
C GLY A 191 -11.41 9.80 10.66
N SER A 192 -11.36 10.18 11.94
CA SER A 192 -11.38 11.58 12.37
C SER A 192 -10.01 12.29 12.30
N ASN A 193 -8.91 11.52 12.23
CA ASN A 193 -7.53 11.99 12.10
C ASN A 193 -6.58 10.83 11.76
N GLY A 194 -5.62 11.03 10.85
CA GLY A 194 -4.65 10.01 10.43
C GLY A 194 -3.35 9.91 11.22
N LEU A 195 -3.03 10.88 12.07
CA LEU A 195 -1.68 11.01 12.62
C LEU A 195 -1.68 11.12 14.14
N GLY A 196 -1.79 9.97 14.79
CA GLY A 196 -1.57 9.77 16.21
C GLY A 196 -0.89 8.43 16.49
N SER A 197 0.24 8.13 15.83
CA SER A 197 1.10 7.05 16.32
C SER A 197 1.77 7.55 17.60
N ARG A 198 2.02 6.69 18.59
CA ARG A 198 2.79 6.96 19.83
C ARG A 198 4.26 7.41 19.60
N ALA A 199 4.54 8.05 18.48
CA ALA A 199 5.77 8.74 18.16
C ALA A 199 5.97 9.87 19.18
N PRO A 200 7.19 10.04 19.71
CA PRO A 200 7.52 11.06 20.69
C PRO A 200 7.61 12.44 20.01
N THR A 201 6.50 12.92 19.46
CA THR A 201 6.37 14.30 18.96
C THR A 201 5.93 15.26 20.07
N SER A 202 5.50 14.72 21.21
CA SER A 202 5.19 15.45 22.44
C SER A 202 5.36 14.53 23.65
N ASP A 203 5.58 15.11 24.83
CA ASP A 203 5.65 14.39 26.11
C ASP A 203 4.32 13.72 26.52
N LEU A 204 3.26 13.92 25.74
CA LEU A 204 1.97 13.26 25.91
C LEU A 204 1.86 12.10 24.93
N ALA A 205 1.88 10.88 25.46
CA ALA A 205 1.48 9.70 24.68
C ALA A 205 -0.02 9.80 24.35
N ARG A 206 -0.34 10.22 23.12
CA ARG A 206 -1.71 10.22 22.61
C ARG A 206 -1.91 9.00 21.73
N ASN A 207 -2.95 8.22 22.02
CA ASN A 207 -3.41 7.21 21.06
C ASN A 207 -4.01 7.92 19.85
N ASN A 208 -4.05 7.26 18.69
CA ASN A 208 -4.81 7.77 17.56
C ASN A 208 -6.28 7.91 17.99
N PRO A 209 -6.93 9.08 17.77
CA PRO A 209 -8.33 9.26 18.15
C PRO A 209 -9.25 8.27 17.44
N THR A 210 -8.94 7.83 16.23
CA THR A 210 -9.72 6.81 15.52
C THR A 210 -8.85 5.60 15.21
N ARG A 211 -9.19 4.47 15.82
CA ARG A 211 -8.51 3.19 15.62
C ARG A 211 -9.49 2.06 15.34
N ILE A 212 -9.15 1.18 14.41
CA ILE A 212 -9.77 -0.14 14.30
C ILE A 212 -8.75 -1.19 14.73
N THR A 213 -9.11 -1.96 15.75
CA THR A 213 -8.25 -2.96 16.37
C THR A 213 -8.67 -4.37 15.98
N LEU A 214 -7.78 -5.08 15.29
CA LEU A 214 -7.94 -6.49 14.96
C LEU A 214 -7.60 -7.38 16.16
N LYS A 215 -8.56 -8.24 16.53
CA LYS A 215 -8.41 -9.32 17.50
C LYS A 215 -8.40 -10.67 16.80
N GLY A 216 -7.40 -11.50 17.11
CA GLY A 216 -7.25 -12.85 16.55
C GLY A 216 -5.87 -13.08 15.93
N THR A 217 -5.60 -14.33 15.54
CA THR A 217 -4.34 -14.77 14.91
C THR A 217 -4.63 -15.34 13.53
N GLY A 218 -3.74 -15.18 12.56
CA GLY A 218 -3.96 -15.75 11.22
C GLY A 218 -5.17 -15.16 10.48
N VAL A 219 -5.56 -13.92 10.82
CA VAL A 219 -6.74 -13.25 10.31
C VAL A 219 -6.38 -11.87 9.76
N SER A 220 -7.16 -11.41 8.79
CA SER A 220 -7.02 -10.08 8.19
C SER A 220 -8.10 -9.16 8.72
N LEU A 221 -7.79 -7.87 8.87
CA LEU A 221 -8.79 -6.88 9.25
C LEU A 221 -9.70 -6.58 8.06
N PHE A 222 -9.12 -6.10 6.97
CA PHE A 222 -9.82 -5.84 5.72
C PHE A 222 -9.43 -6.85 4.64
N ARG A 223 -10.41 -7.19 3.79
CA ARG A 223 -10.20 -8.01 2.59
C ARG A 223 -10.70 -7.31 1.34
N ILE A 224 -9.93 -7.38 0.28
CA ILE A 224 -10.30 -6.91 -1.05
C ILE A 224 -10.24 -8.10 -2.00
N GLY A 225 -11.35 -8.36 -2.69
CA GLY A 225 -11.50 -9.49 -3.61
C GLY A 225 -11.57 -9.06 -5.06
N GLU A 226 -11.86 -10.01 -5.94
CA GLU A 226 -12.09 -9.78 -7.37
C GLU A 226 -13.26 -8.81 -7.62
N CYS A 227 -13.22 -8.14 -8.79
CA CYS A 227 -14.26 -7.22 -9.26
C CYS A 227 -14.47 -5.99 -8.34
N THR A 228 -13.43 -5.58 -7.63
CA THR A 228 -13.51 -4.49 -6.66
C THR A 228 -12.74 -3.29 -7.16
N GLU A 229 -13.35 -2.10 -7.11
CA GLU A 229 -12.73 -0.87 -7.60
C GLU A 229 -12.97 0.33 -6.69
N LYS A 230 -12.06 1.31 -6.70
CA LYS A 230 -12.26 2.63 -6.06
C LYS A 230 -12.47 2.54 -4.56
N ILE A 231 -11.54 1.89 -3.85
CA ILE A 231 -11.53 1.89 -2.39
C ILE A 231 -10.56 2.97 -1.90
N THR A 232 -11.01 3.78 -0.95
CA THR A 232 -10.16 4.70 -0.21
C THR A 232 -10.21 4.40 1.28
N ILE A 233 -9.06 4.33 1.94
CA ILE A 233 -8.96 4.31 3.40
C ILE A 233 -8.09 5.48 3.81
N THR A 234 -8.62 6.33 4.71
CA THR A 234 -7.91 7.53 5.09
C THR A 234 -8.14 7.95 6.54
N ASP A 235 -7.14 8.64 7.08
CA ASP A 235 -7.22 9.32 8.37
C ASP A 235 -7.56 8.40 9.55
N ILE A 236 -6.90 7.24 9.63
CA ILE A 236 -7.20 6.21 10.64
C ILE A 236 -5.97 5.37 11.03
N GLU A 237 -5.93 4.86 12.26
CA GLU A 237 -5.00 3.79 12.66
C GLU A 237 -5.66 2.41 12.53
N LEU A 238 -4.98 1.50 11.86
CA LEU A 238 -5.24 0.07 11.90
C LEU A 238 -4.22 -0.56 12.85
N TYR A 239 -4.69 -1.34 13.80
CA TYR A 239 -3.85 -1.95 14.83
C TYR A 239 -4.19 -3.43 14.98
N ALA A 240 -3.21 -4.29 15.21
CA ALA A 240 -3.48 -5.66 15.63
C ALA A 240 -3.04 -5.89 17.09
N GLN A 241 -3.89 -6.56 17.86
CA GLN A 241 -3.56 -6.94 19.25
C GLN A 241 -2.38 -7.92 19.31
N ASN A 242 -2.16 -8.70 18.26
CA ASN A 242 -0.99 -9.53 18.07
C ASN A 242 -0.60 -9.55 16.58
N ASN A 243 0.67 -9.84 16.31
CA ASN A 243 1.27 -9.85 14.99
C ASN A 243 1.49 -11.26 14.43
N ASN A 244 0.77 -12.28 14.91
CA ASN A 244 0.97 -13.65 14.45
C ASN A 244 0.05 -13.97 13.27
N GLY A 245 0.59 -13.90 12.04
CA GLY A 245 -0.16 -14.15 10.81
C GLY A 245 -1.30 -13.16 10.56
N THR A 246 -1.30 -12.01 11.21
CA THR A 246 -2.33 -10.99 11.06
C THR A 246 -2.03 -10.02 9.93
N THR A 247 -3.06 -9.59 9.21
CA THR A 247 -2.91 -8.64 8.09
C THR A 247 -3.82 -7.44 8.25
N GLY A 248 -3.32 -6.22 7.97
CA GLY A 248 -4.15 -5.01 7.97
C GLY A 248 -5.11 -5.00 6.79
N ILE A 249 -4.58 -5.00 5.57
CA ILE A 249 -5.36 -5.12 4.33
C ILE A 249 -4.83 -6.32 3.54
N GLU A 250 -5.72 -7.29 3.30
CA GLU A 250 -5.42 -8.47 2.48
C GLU A 250 -6.13 -8.37 1.13
N GLY A 251 -5.39 -8.36 0.03
CA GLY A 251 -5.93 -8.48 -1.32
C GLY A 251 -5.75 -9.89 -1.86
N VAL A 252 -6.85 -10.54 -2.27
CA VAL A 252 -6.82 -11.92 -2.78
C VAL A 252 -7.71 -12.07 -4.01
N GLY A 253 -7.18 -12.69 -5.07
CA GLY A 253 -7.96 -12.99 -6.27
C GLY A 253 -7.24 -13.91 -7.25
N ALA A 254 -7.95 -14.32 -8.30
CA ALA A 254 -7.49 -15.28 -9.29
C ALA A 254 -7.83 -14.88 -10.73
N TYR A 255 -9.10 -14.55 -11.00
CA TYR A 255 -9.66 -14.48 -12.35
C TYR A 255 -9.91 -13.05 -12.84
N ASN A 256 -10.73 -12.29 -12.12
CA ASN A 256 -11.10 -10.93 -12.50
C ASN A 256 -10.25 -9.90 -11.77
N SER A 257 -9.84 -8.86 -12.47
CA SER A 257 -9.04 -7.77 -11.92
C SER A 257 -9.78 -6.98 -10.82
N SER A 258 -8.99 -6.26 -10.04
CA SER A 258 -9.44 -5.26 -9.09
C SER A 258 -8.47 -4.08 -9.15
N GLN A 259 -8.95 -2.84 -9.01
CA GLN A 259 -8.14 -1.65 -9.33
C GLN A 259 -8.54 -0.39 -8.56
N ASP A 260 -7.67 0.62 -8.56
CA ASP A 260 -7.91 1.94 -7.96
C ASP A 260 -8.07 1.87 -6.44
N PHE A 261 -6.93 1.73 -5.76
CA PHE A 261 -6.85 1.58 -4.31
C PHE A 261 -6.02 2.70 -3.71
N ASN A 262 -6.61 3.45 -2.79
CA ASN A 262 -5.99 4.61 -2.18
C ASN A 262 -5.92 4.42 -0.66
N VAL A 263 -4.70 4.41 -0.12
CA VAL A 263 -4.45 4.34 1.33
C VAL A 263 -3.68 5.59 1.72
N ILE A 264 -4.34 6.52 2.41
CA ILE A 264 -3.85 7.90 2.58
C ILE A 264 -3.84 8.27 4.05
N ARG A 265 -2.67 8.59 4.62
CA ARG A 265 -2.51 8.94 6.06
C ARG A 265 -3.07 7.84 6.98
N VAL A 266 -2.73 6.60 6.68
CA VAL A 266 -3.11 5.42 7.49
C VAL A 266 -1.88 4.90 8.23
N ALA A 267 -2.06 4.56 9.50
CA ALA A 267 -1.06 3.85 10.28
C ALA A 267 -1.40 2.34 10.33
N PHE A 268 -0.44 1.48 10.00
CA PHE A 268 -0.50 0.03 10.14
C PHE A 268 0.42 -0.40 11.26
N ASN A 269 -0.13 -0.76 12.40
CA ASN A 269 0.63 -0.96 13.62
C ASN A 269 0.51 -2.40 14.15
N ASN A 270 1.66 -3.04 14.38
CA ASN A 270 1.77 -4.35 15.02
C ASN A 270 1.07 -5.50 14.26
N PHE A 271 0.97 -5.44 12.93
CA PHE A 271 0.51 -6.60 12.15
C PHE A 271 1.65 -7.58 11.87
N ASN A 272 1.34 -8.80 11.42
CA ASN A 272 2.34 -9.59 10.70
C ASN A 272 2.73 -8.86 9.41
N ARG A 273 1.71 -8.50 8.61
CA ARG A 273 1.84 -7.69 7.41
C ARG A 273 0.89 -6.52 7.45
N GLY A 274 1.36 -5.31 7.15
CA GLY A 274 0.46 -4.16 7.05
C GLY A 274 -0.50 -4.32 5.88
N ILE A 275 0.06 -4.51 4.69
CA ILE A 275 -0.66 -4.83 3.46
C ILE A 275 -0.09 -6.13 2.88
N ASP A 276 -0.94 -7.09 2.55
CA ASP A 276 -0.58 -8.35 1.88
C ASP A 276 -1.47 -8.51 0.65
N VAL A 277 -0.89 -8.56 -0.54
CA VAL A 277 -1.65 -8.79 -1.76
C VAL A 277 -1.06 -9.97 -2.53
N HIS A 278 -1.86 -10.98 -2.80
CA HIS A 278 -1.41 -12.17 -3.51
C HIS A 278 -2.47 -12.73 -4.48
N GLY A 279 -1.98 -13.22 -5.62
CA GLY A 279 -2.80 -13.99 -6.56
C GLY A 279 -2.98 -15.42 -6.04
N LEU A 280 -4.03 -16.10 -6.47
CA LEU A 280 -4.25 -17.50 -6.12
C LEU A 280 -3.54 -18.47 -7.10
N PRO A 281 -3.09 -19.65 -6.62
CA PRO A 281 -2.28 -20.56 -7.43
C PRO A 281 -2.99 -21.11 -8.68
N GLN A 282 -4.32 -21.23 -8.68
CA GLN A 282 -5.07 -21.80 -9.80
C GLN A 282 -4.97 -21.00 -11.10
N THR A 283 -4.58 -19.73 -11.04
CA THR A 283 -4.27 -18.90 -12.22
C THR A 283 -2.78 -18.56 -12.31
N ASN A 284 -1.91 -19.32 -11.64
CA ASN A 284 -0.48 -19.06 -11.56
C ASN A 284 -0.17 -17.64 -11.06
N LEU A 285 -0.96 -17.16 -10.09
CA LEU A 285 -0.80 -15.84 -9.45
C LEU A 285 -0.97 -14.66 -10.44
N ASN A 286 -1.67 -14.86 -11.56
CA ASN A 286 -1.88 -13.85 -12.61
C ASN A 286 -3.01 -12.85 -12.31
N TRP A 287 -3.47 -12.77 -11.05
CA TRP A 287 -4.47 -11.78 -10.69
C TRP A 287 -3.90 -10.36 -10.85
N GLN A 288 -4.72 -9.45 -11.35
CA GLN A 288 -4.38 -8.05 -11.58
C GLN A 288 -4.91 -7.21 -10.43
N PHE A 289 -4.00 -6.53 -9.73
CA PHE A 289 -4.30 -5.65 -8.60
C PHE A 289 -3.58 -4.31 -8.82
N ASP A 290 -4.22 -3.45 -9.60
CA ASP A 290 -3.57 -2.35 -10.30
C ASP A 290 -3.99 -0.98 -9.74
N TYR A 291 -3.24 0.06 -10.09
CA TYR A 291 -3.49 1.44 -9.68
C TYR A 291 -3.57 1.61 -8.15
N VAL A 292 -2.51 1.18 -7.47
CA VAL A 292 -2.40 1.28 -6.00
C VAL A 292 -1.61 2.54 -5.63
N ASN A 293 -2.20 3.38 -4.78
CA ASN A 293 -1.58 4.55 -4.20
C ASN A 293 -1.51 4.42 -2.68
N ILE A 294 -0.30 4.44 -2.13
CA ILE A 294 -0.01 4.49 -0.70
C ILE A 294 0.64 5.84 -0.41
N GLU A 295 -0.03 6.70 0.34
CA GLU A 295 0.37 8.09 0.49
C GLU A 295 0.41 8.52 1.95
N SER A 296 1.55 9.06 2.40
CA SER A 296 1.73 9.59 3.75
C SER A 296 1.40 8.58 4.85
N CYS A 297 1.60 7.30 4.58
CA CYS A 297 1.28 6.22 5.50
C CYS A 297 2.42 5.92 6.48
N ARG A 298 2.10 5.19 7.54
CA ARG A 298 3.09 4.70 8.51
C ARG A 298 2.93 3.20 8.73
N PHE A 299 4.02 2.46 8.60
CA PHE A 299 4.06 1.03 8.90
C PHE A 299 4.94 0.83 10.13
N ILE A 300 4.35 0.41 11.25
CA ILE A 300 4.96 0.48 12.56
C ILE A 300 5.00 -0.92 13.16
N TYR A 301 6.21 -1.43 13.42
CA TYR A 301 6.43 -2.71 14.09
C TYR A 301 5.71 -3.90 13.44
N ASN A 302 5.58 -3.89 12.12
CA ASN A 302 5.07 -5.05 11.39
C ASN A 302 6.12 -6.16 11.39
N ARG A 303 5.72 -7.37 11.80
CA ARG A 303 6.65 -8.47 12.12
C ARG A 303 7.36 -9.01 10.87
N ASP A 304 6.64 -9.18 9.78
CA ASP A 304 7.14 -9.78 8.55
C ASP A 304 7.48 -8.71 7.53
N ALA A 305 6.48 -7.95 7.07
CA ALA A 305 6.67 -6.84 6.15
C ALA A 305 5.67 -5.71 6.40
N GLY A 306 6.04 -4.46 6.10
CA GLY A 306 5.06 -3.38 5.99
C GLY A 306 4.10 -3.64 4.83
N ILE A 307 4.65 -3.83 3.63
CA ILE A 307 3.92 -4.17 2.41
C ILE A 307 4.51 -5.46 1.83
N TYR A 308 3.67 -6.44 1.54
CA TYR A 308 4.03 -7.67 0.86
C TYR A 308 3.18 -7.84 -0.40
N THR A 309 3.82 -8.17 -1.53
CA THR A 309 3.09 -8.57 -2.74
C THR A 309 3.64 -9.83 -3.38
N ASN A 310 2.73 -10.68 -3.85
CA ASN A 310 3.04 -11.85 -4.67
C ASN A 310 2.08 -11.96 -5.85
N LEU A 311 2.31 -11.10 -6.84
CA LEU A 311 1.41 -10.80 -7.96
C LEU A 311 2.23 -10.64 -9.23
N ARG A 312 1.77 -11.12 -10.38
CA ARG A 312 2.52 -10.93 -11.65
C ARG A 312 2.20 -9.62 -12.38
N ASN A 313 1.22 -8.85 -11.91
CA ASN A 313 0.84 -7.58 -12.52
C ASN A 313 0.45 -6.56 -11.45
N THR A 314 1.10 -5.39 -11.47
CA THR A 314 0.87 -4.32 -10.50
C THR A 314 1.47 -2.99 -10.95
N ASP A 315 0.78 -1.89 -10.63
CA ASP A 315 1.30 -0.52 -10.71
C ASP A 315 1.15 0.18 -9.36
N TRP A 316 2.23 0.20 -8.56
CA TRP A 316 2.20 0.73 -7.18
C TRP A 316 2.96 2.04 -7.06
N ARG A 317 2.32 3.03 -6.44
CA ARG A 317 2.91 4.32 -6.07
C ARG A 317 2.94 4.42 -4.56
N ILE A 318 4.13 4.62 -3.99
CA ILE A 318 4.34 4.74 -2.55
C ILE A 318 5.04 6.08 -2.29
N ASN A 319 4.30 7.02 -1.71
CA ASN A 319 4.71 8.41 -1.57
C ASN A 319 4.71 8.85 -0.11
N GLY A 320 5.77 9.51 0.35
CA GLY A 320 5.85 10.13 1.67
C GLY A 320 5.63 9.15 2.83
N THR A 321 5.91 7.87 2.62
CA THR A 321 5.56 6.80 3.56
C THR A 321 6.75 6.46 4.46
N VAL A 322 6.47 6.21 5.73
CA VAL A 322 7.50 5.88 6.73
C VAL A 322 7.32 4.46 7.25
N PHE A 323 8.39 3.68 7.24
CA PHE A 323 8.46 2.36 7.83
C PHE A 323 9.34 2.42 9.09
N ILE A 324 8.75 2.08 10.23
CA ILE A 324 9.42 1.94 11.52
C ILE A 324 9.50 0.44 11.79
N ASN A 325 10.63 -0.15 11.40
CA ASN A 325 10.82 -1.58 11.38
C ASN A 325 11.20 -2.10 12.78
N PRO A 326 10.62 -3.22 13.24
CA PRO A 326 11.05 -3.84 14.49
C PRO A 326 12.45 -4.43 14.30
N LYS A 327 13.16 -4.69 15.41
CA LYS A 327 14.41 -5.44 15.38
C LYS A 327 14.19 -6.77 14.66
N LYS A 328 14.99 -7.08 13.65
CA LYS A 328 14.97 -8.38 12.99
C LYS A 328 15.30 -9.50 13.99
N GLN A 329 14.44 -10.52 14.07
CA GLN A 329 14.61 -11.70 14.92
C GLN A 329 14.59 -12.98 14.06
N PRO A 330 15.11 -14.12 14.56
CA PRO A 330 14.96 -15.40 13.86
C PRO A 330 13.49 -15.69 13.53
N GLY A 331 13.19 -16.02 12.27
CA GLY A 331 11.81 -16.27 11.81
C GLY A 331 10.94 -15.01 11.65
N GLN A 332 11.58 -13.83 11.53
CA GLN A 332 10.97 -12.56 11.20
C GLN A 332 11.83 -11.88 10.14
N ASP A 333 11.22 -11.45 9.03
CA ASP A 333 11.95 -10.69 8.02
C ASP A 333 12.12 -9.23 8.45
N ALA A 334 11.08 -8.66 9.07
CA ALA A 334 11.01 -7.27 9.52
C ALA A 334 11.28 -6.27 8.38
N ASP A 335 10.86 -6.61 7.16
CA ASP A 335 11.08 -5.83 5.94
C ASP A 335 10.12 -4.63 5.88
N SER A 336 10.54 -3.53 5.26
CA SER A 336 9.61 -2.42 4.99
C SER A 336 8.68 -2.83 3.83
N MET A 337 9.27 -3.28 2.72
CA MET A 337 8.56 -3.75 1.54
C MET A 337 9.19 -5.03 0.99
N HIS A 338 8.35 -6.01 0.68
CA HIS A 338 8.74 -7.27 0.05
C HIS A 338 7.89 -7.53 -1.19
N PHE A 339 8.53 -7.58 -2.35
CA PHE A 339 7.89 -7.82 -3.62
C PHE A 339 8.46 -9.09 -4.24
N GLU A 340 7.70 -10.18 -4.19
CA GLU A 340 8.06 -11.44 -4.86
C GLU A 340 8.06 -11.25 -6.38
N ARG A 341 7.01 -10.59 -6.85
CA ARG A 341 6.74 -10.31 -8.25
C ARG A 341 5.98 -8.98 -8.26
N MET A 342 6.40 -8.07 -9.14
CA MET A 342 5.69 -6.81 -9.37
C MET A 342 5.93 -6.31 -10.80
N GLY A 343 4.91 -5.68 -11.38
CA GLY A 343 5.00 -5.05 -12.70
C GLY A 343 5.86 -3.78 -12.64
N ALA A 344 5.36 -2.75 -11.98
CA ALA A 344 6.06 -1.50 -11.78
C ALA A 344 5.84 -0.93 -10.37
N VAL A 345 6.89 -0.32 -9.80
CA VAL A 345 6.80 0.40 -8.54
C VAL A 345 7.54 1.73 -8.59
N VAL A 346 6.93 2.76 -7.99
CA VAL A 346 7.54 4.08 -7.81
C VAL A 346 7.49 4.44 -6.33
N LEU A 347 8.66 4.69 -5.77
CA LEU A 347 8.86 5.15 -4.39
C LEU A 347 9.32 6.61 -4.42
N THR A 348 8.61 7.50 -3.73
CA THR A 348 8.97 8.93 -3.63
C THR A 348 8.96 9.40 -2.18
N GLY A 349 10.04 10.01 -1.71
CA GLY A 349 10.10 10.56 -0.35
C GLY A 349 9.81 9.53 0.74
N THR A 350 10.16 8.26 0.52
CA THR A 350 9.81 7.14 1.40
C THR A 350 11.03 6.75 2.24
N PHE A 351 10.81 6.44 3.50
CA PHE A 351 11.88 6.16 4.46
C PHE A 351 11.63 4.86 5.22
N GLY A 352 12.67 4.04 5.40
CA GLY A 352 12.60 2.86 6.27
C GLY A 352 13.73 2.85 7.28
N GLY A 353 13.41 2.59 8.55
CA GLY A 353 14.46 2.49 9.55
C GLY A 353 14.16 1.61 10.74
N GLY A 354 15.22 1.00 11.25
CA GLY A 354 15.26 0.29 12.52
C GLY A 354 15.68 1.19 13.67
N PHE A 355 16.41 0.62 14.63
CA PHE A 355 16.92 1.35 15.79
C PHE A 355 18.41 1.07 16.01
N PRO A 356 19.16 1.98 16.65
CA PRO A 356 20.56 1.76 16.98
C PRO A 356 20.78 0.43 17.71
N ASN A 357 21.67 -0.42 17.20
CA ASN A 357 21.96 -1.79 17.68
C ASN A 357 20.79 -2.79 17.59
N ALA A 358 19.74 -2.43 16.85
CA ALA A 358 18.54 -3.23 16.66
C ALA A 358 18.01 -3.00 15.23
N PRO A 359 18.79 -3.39 14.20
CA PRO A 359 18.46 -3.08 12.83
C PRO A 359 17.15 -3.76 12.42
N GLY A 360 16.41 -3.08 11.55
CA GLY A 360 15.26 -3.64 10.85
C GLY A 360 15.67 -4.70 9.83
N GLY A 361 14.70 -5.19 9.07
CA GLY A 361 14.93 -6.07 7.93
C GLY A 361 15.53 -5.34 6.73
N THR A 362 14.96 -5.61 5.57
CA THR A 362 15.28 -4.97 4.30
C THR A 362 14.28 -3.86 4.01
N PHE A 363 14.74 -2.68 3.58
CA PHE A 363 13.80 -1.63 3.17
C PHE A 363 13.04 -2.02 1.89
N LEU A 364 13.76 -2.49 0.87
CA LEU A 364 13.14 -2.97 -0.36
C LEU A 364 13.70 -4.34 -0.75
N ASN A 365 12.95 -5.40 -0.46
CA ASN A 365 13.27 -6.76 -0.85
C ASN A 365 12.49 -7.12 -2.12
N ILE A 366 13.21 -7.48 -3.18
CA ILE A 366 12.65 -7.79 -4.49
C ILE A 366 13.18 -9.14 -4.92
N LEU A 367 12.30 -10.10 -5.18
CA LEU A 367 12.70 -11.31 -5.88
C LEU A 367 12.81 -11.03 -7.39
N ASP A 368 11.72 -10.57 -8.00
CA ASP A 368 11.69 -10.19 -9.41
C ASP A 368 10.73 -9.03 -9.66
N SER A 369 11.06 -8.18 -10.64
CA SER A 369 10.24 -7.01 -10.95
C SER A 369 10.48 -6.48 -12.36
N GLY A 370 9.46 -5.83 -12.92
CA GLY A 370 9.65 -4.89 -14.02
C GLY A 370 10.31 -3.60 -13.51
N GLN A 371 9.85 -2.43 -13.95
CA GLN A 371 10.54 -1.17 -13.63
C GLN A 371 10.38 -0.77 -12.15
N THR A 372 11.48 -0.38 -11.52
CA THR A 372 11.48 0.13 -10.14
C THR A 372 12.14 1.49 -10.14
N THR A 373 11.46 2.51 -9.59
CA THR A 373 12.01 3.86 -9.49
C THR A 373 11.93 4.35 -8.05
N ILE A 374 13.03 4.88 -7.55
CA ILE A 374 13.20 5.31 -6.17
C ILE A 374 13.73 6.75 -6.19
N ILE A 375 12.99 7.68 -5.61
CA ILE A 375 13.28 9.12 -5.67
C ILE A 375 13.23 9.70 -4.27
N GLY A 376 14.27 10.44 -3.87
CA GLY A 376 14.27 11.16 -2.59
C GLY A 376 14.04 10.27 -1.37
N SER A 377 14.40 8.99 -1.45
CA SER A 377 14.11 8.00 -0.41
C SER A 377 15.38 7.67 0.37
N GLY A 378 15.24 7.03 1.53
CA GLY A 378 16.41 6.62 2.29
C GLY A 378 16.16 5.62 3.39
N THR A 379 17.25 5.15 4.01
CA THR A 379 17.21 4.19 5.12
C THR A 379 18.19 4.52 6.23
N GLU A 380 17.85 4.07 7.44
CA GLU A 380 18.73 4.11 8.61
C GLU A 380 18.57 2.83 9.43
N GLU A 381 19.67 2.24 9.91
CA GLU A 381 19.64 1.08 10.81
C GLU A 381 18.85 -0.11 10.21
N MET A 382 19.11 -0.44 8.96
CA MET A 382 18.52 -1.59 8.27
C MET A 382 19.55 -2.70 8.06
N THR A 383 19.10 -3.95 8.02
CA THR A 383 20.00 -5.06 7.60
C THR A 383 20.45 -4.87 6.15
N ALA A 384 19.57 -4.32 5.30
CA ALA A 384 19.87 -3.91 3.94
C ALA A 384 18.90 -2.80 3.48
N SER A 385 19.40 -1.87 2.66
CA SER A 385 18.58 -0.88 1.97
C SER A 385 17.76 -1.55 0.86
N ILE A 386 18.42 -2.37 0.04
CA ILE A 386 17.80 -3.04 -1.10
C ILE A 386 18.38 -4.44 -1.22
N VAL A 387 17.54 -5.44 -1.43
CA VAL A 387 17.94 -6.79 -1.81
C VAL A 387 17.23 -7.15 -3.11
N TYR A 388 17.99 -7.45 -4.15
CA TYR A 388 17.47 -7.98 -5.41
C TYR A 388 17.89 -9.45 -5.59
N ASN A 389 16.89 -10.31 -5.75
CA ASN A 389 17.01 -11.76 -5.89
C ASN A 389 17.73 -12.43 -4.71
N GLY A 390 17.36 -12.11 -3.47
CA GLY A 390 18.04 -12.62 -2.27
C GLY A 390 18.12 -14.16 -2.18
N VAL A 391 17.14 -14.85 -2.77
CA VAL A 391 17.02 -16.32 -2.85
C VAL A 391 17.77 -16.96 -4.03
N GLU A 392 18.45 -16.17 -4.86
CA GLU A 392 19.27 -16.64 -5.99
C GLU A 392 18.47 -17.44 -7.03
N ASN A 393 17.24 -17.02 -7.33
CA ASN A 393 16.45 -17.60 -8.41
C ASN A 393 17.20 -17.41 -9.75
N PRO A 394 17.56 -18.48 -10.47
CA PRO A 394 18.34 -18.38 -11.70
C PRO A 394 17.57 -17.73 -12.86
N ASN A 395 16.25 -17.66 -12.76
CA ASN A 395 15.38 -17.05 -13.75
C ASN A 395 15.13 -15.57 -13.50
N ALA A 396 15.50 -15.04 -12.32
CA ALA A 396 15.34 -13.63 -12.01
C ALA A 396 16.37 -12.77 -12.76
N GLY A 397 15.97 -11.55 -13.09
CA GLY A 397 16.86 -10.57 -13.70
C GLY A 397 16.76 -10.46 -15.21
N ASP A 398 16.87 -9.23 -15.66
CA ASP A 398 16.99 -8.82 -17.06
C ASP A 398 17.71 -7.46 -17.14
N TYR A 399 18.08 -7.01 -18.33
CA TYR A 399 18.74 -5.71 -18.54
C TYR A 399 17.80 -4.60 -19.02
N SER A 400 16.56 -4.95 -19.39
CA SER A 400 15.55 -4.05 -19.94
C SER A 400 14.83 -3.24 -18.87
N HIS A 401 14.63 -3.81 -17.68
CA HIS A 401 13.98 -3.17 -16.56
C HIS A 401 15.04 -2.71 -15.55
N ALA A 402 15.31 -1.41 -15.53
CA ALA A 402 16.24 -0.84 -14.58
C ALA A 402 15.62 -0.68 -13.19
N ILE A 403 16.48 -0.77 -12.17
CA ILE A 403 16.22 -0.13 -10.88
C ILE A 403 16.83 1.27 -10.97
N ASN A 404 15.99 2.30 -10.89
CA ASN A 404 16.39 3.70 -10.96
C ASN A 404 16.42 4.29 -9.55
N ILE A 405 17.53 4.91 -9.17
CA ILE A 405 17.70 5.60 -7.89
C ILE A 405 18.06 7.06 -8.14
N VAL A 406 17.26 7.98 -7.62
CA VAL A 406 17.43 9.42 -7.87
C VAL A 406 17.40 10.17 -6.55
N ASN A 407 18.40 11.02 -6.30
CA ASN A 407 18.47 11.91 -5.12
C ASN A 407 18.17 11.20 -3.80
N SER A 408 18.60 9.95 -3.66
CA SER A 408 18.29 9.12 -2.49
C SER A 408 19.51 8.95 -1.59
N ALA A 409 19.31 8.57 -0.32
CA ALA A 409 20.38 8.39 0.66
C ALA A 409 20.28 7.01 1.32
N PHE A 410 21.24 6.14 1.04
CA PHE A 410 21.25 4.76 1.56
C PHE A 410 22.53 4.47 2.33
N GLY A 411 22.40 4.32 3.64
CA GLY A 411 23.51 3.96 4.53
C GLY A 411 23.81 2.46 4.55
N ASP A 412 22.77 1.63 4.40
CA ASP A 412 22.83 0.19 4.59
C ASP A 412 23.08 -0.56 3.27
N PRO A 413 23.51 -1.85 3.30
CA PRO A 413 23.84 -2.60 2.10
C PRO A 413 22.75 -2.62 1.02
N ILE A 414 23.17 -2.49 -0.23
CA ILE A 414 22.40 -2.71 -1.45
C ILE A 414 22.99 -3.95 -2.12
N ILE A 415 22.19 -5.02 -2.14
CA ILE A 415 22.64 -6.37 -2.51
C ILE A 415 21.93 -6.80 -3.79
N PHE A 416 22.69 -7.19 -4.80
CA PHE A 416 22.15 -7.78 -6.03
C PHE A 416 22.77 -9.15 -6.24
N LYS A 417 21.92 -10.17 -6.44
CA LYS A 417 22.36 -11.55 -6.70
C LYS A 417 21.90 -12.10 -8.06
N ALA A 418 21.60 -11.21 -8.99
CA ALA A 418 21.23 -11.55 -10.36
C ALA A 418 21.61 -10.44 -11.33
N ARG A 419 21.53 -10.75 -12.64
CA ARG A 419 21.71 -9.76 -13.69
C ARG A 419 20.65 -8.66 -13.56
N ARG A 420 21.07 -7.40 -13.60
CA ARG A 420 20.17 -6.24 -13.54
C ARG A 420 20.84 -4.99 -14.07
N THR A 421 20.05 -4.05 -14.56
CA THR A 421 20.52 -2.68 -14.82
C THR A 421 20.22 -1.80 -13.61
N LEU A 422 21.25 -1.16 -13.07
CA LEU A 422 21.15 -0.12 -12.04
C LEU A 422 21.45 1.23 -12.68
N VAL A 423 20.52 2.17 -12.57
CA VAL A 423 20.72 3.56 -12.95
C VAL A 423 20.62 4.41 -11.70
N SER A 424 21.65 5.17 -11.40
CA SER A 424 21.66 6.06 -10.25
C SER A 424 22.09 7.48 -10.62
N SER A 425 21.42 8.46 -10.00
CA SER A 425 21.74 9.87 -10.19
C SER A 425 21.59 10.67 -8.90
N GLY A 426 22.61 11.46 -8.58
CA GLY A 426 22.59 12.42 -7.46
C GLY A 426 22.39 11.79 -6.08
N SER A 427 22.61 10.49 -5.92
CA SER A 427 22.35 9.77 -4.67
C SER A 427 23.58 9.72 -3.77
N SER A 428 23.38 9.46 -2.48
CA SER A 428 24.45 9.33 -1.49
C SER A 428 24.45 7.94 -0.86
N TYR A 429 25.63 7.34 -0.77
CA TYR A 429 25.82 5.97 -0.28
C TYR A 429 26.81 5.91 0.88
N GLY A 430 26.51 5.03 1.84
CA GLY A 430 27.39 4.66 2.95
C GLY A 430 28.64 3.87 2.54
N PRO A 431 29.45 3.42 3.51
CA PRO A 431 30.64 2.63 3.23
C PRO A 431 30.29 1.19 2.86
N ARG A 432 30.86 0.71 1.75
CA ARG A 432 30.64 -0.64 1.21
C ARG A 432 29.16 -0.95 0.97
N THR A 433 28.40 0.06 0.56
CA THR A 433 26.96 -0.11 0.32
C THR A 433 26.69 -1.16 -0.74
N PHE A 434 27.45 -1.21 -1.84
CA PHE A 434 27.13 -2.12 -2.93
C PHE A 434 27.81 -3.49 -2.80
N GLN A 435 26.98 -4.54 -2.82
CA GLN A 435 27.37 -5.95 -2.87
C GLN A 435 26.71 -6.58 -4.11
N MET A 436 27.42 -6.62 -5.22
CA MET A 436 26.82 -6.84 -6.53
C MET A 436 27.23 -8.18 -7.15
N ASP A 437 26.31 -8.74 -7.92
CA ASP A 437 26.62 -9.78 -8.90
C ASP A 437 27.40 -9.15 -10.07
N GLU A 438 28.35 -9.90 -10.64
CA GLU A 438 29.18 -9.44 -11.78
C GLU A 438 28.35 -9.12 -13.04
N ARG A 439 27.15 -9.70 -13.13
CA ARG A 439 26.18 -9.47 -14.20
C ARG A 439 25.36 -8.20 -13.98
N VAL A 440 25.62 -7.40 -12.94
CA VAL A 440 24.98 -6.09 -12.78
C VAL A 440 25.66 -5.06 -13.68
N ARG A 441 24.87 -4.27 -14.39
CA ARG A 441 25.32 -3.15 -15.21
C ARG A 441 24.96 -1.82 -14.54
N VAL A 442 25.94 -0.96 -14.35
CA VAL A 442 25.76 0.30 -13.60
C VAL A 442 25.93 1.52 -14.47
N TYR A 443 25.00 2.45 -14.36
CA TYR A 443 25.06 3.81 -14.90
C TYR A 443 24.90 4.79 -13.73
N SER A 444 25.96 5.49 -13.36
CA SER A 444 26.00 6.34 -12.17
C SER A 444 26.38 7.77 -12.52
N THR A 445 25.61 8.75 -12.06
CA THR A 445 25.80 10.17 -12.42
C THR A 445 25.69 11.07 -11.20
N GLY A 446 26.81 11.67 -10.79
CA GLY A 446 26.84 12.55 -9.61
C GLY A 446 26.57 11.85 -8.27
N ASP A 447 26.62 10.52 -8.21
CA ASP A 447 26.39 9.76 -6.97
C ASP A 447 27.60 9.80 -6.05
N ARG A 448 27.40 10.18 -4.79
CA ARG A 448 28.45 10.30 -3.78
C ARG A 448 28.60 9.03 -2.96
N PHE A 449 29.83 8.54 -2.84
CA PHE A 449 30.18 7.39 -2.03
C PHE A 449 31.04 7.87 -0.88
N CYS A 450 30.54 7.75 0.35
CA CYS A 450 31.32 8.13 1.52
C CYS A 450 31.97 9.52 1.43
N TYR A 451 31.22 10.54 0.98
CA TYR A 451 31.74 11.91 1.07
C TYR A 451 31.88 12.31 2.55
N ASP A 452 32.80 13.21 2.89
CA ASP A 452 33.16 13.58 4.28
C ASP A 452 32.07 14.41 4.98
N GLY A 453 30.81 14.00 4.84
CA GLY A 453 29.64 14.55 5.52
C GLY A 453 29.24 13.71 6.73
N ASN A 454 28.59 14.36 7.69
CA ASN A 454 28.06 13.70 8.89
C ASN A 454 26.78 12.89 8.64
N ILE A 455 26.23 12.92 7.41
CA ILE A 455 24.90 12.35 7.11
C ILE A 455 24.90 10.81 7.18
N LEU A 456 25.90 10.14 6.60
CA LEU A 456 25.94 8.66 6.53
C LEU A 456 27.09 8.04 7.35
N GLY A 457 27.67 8.77 8.30
CA GLY A 457 28.67 8.23 9.24
C GLY A 457 29.98 7.75 8.61
N CYS A 458 30.36 8.24 7.43
CA CYS A 458 31.45 7.70 6.61
C CYS A 458 32.88 8.05 7.08
N ARG A 459 33.04 8.79 8.18
CA ARG A 459 34.34 9.29 8.64
C ARG A 459 35.25 8.15 9.09
N GLY A 460 36.34 7.93 8.37
CA GLY A 460 37.33 6.87 8.68
C GLY A 460 36.96 5.48 8.14
N ALA A 461 35.88 5.35 7.38
CA ALA A 461 35.47 4.07 6.79
C ALA A 461 36.22 3.75 5.50
N VAL A 462 36.39 2.45 5.21
CA VAL A 462 36.95 1.97 3.92
C VAL A 462 35.91 2.18 2.83
N LYS A 463 36.24 3.01 1.84
CA LYS A 463 35.35 3.41 0.74
C LYS A 463 35.49 2.40 -0.40
N ASN A 464 34.41 1.67 -0.70
CA ASN A 464 34.29 0.82 -1.88
C ASN A 464 33.05 1.28 -2.66
N ASN A 465 33.22 1.66 -3.93
CA ASN A 465 32.13 2.14 -4.78
C ASN A 465 31.23 0.96 -5.20
N PHE A 466 31.51 0.37 -6.35
CA PHE A 466 30.90 -0.88 -6.84
C PHE A 466 31.95 -1.99 -6.72
N ASP A 467 31.59 -3.12 -6.12
CA ASP A 467 32.51 -4.20 -5.81
C ASP A 467 32.82 -5.10 -7.02
N ARG A 468 31.79 -5.70 -7.64
CA ARG A 468 31.91 -6.65 -8.76
C ARG A 468 31.13 -6.25 -10.01
N ALA A 469 30.24 -5.26 -9.91
CA ALA A 469 29.39 -4.87 -11.03
C ALA A 469 30.21 -4.37 -12.23
N THR A 470 29.69 -4.59 -13.43
CA THR A 470 30.20 -3.92 -14.63
C THR A 470 29.69 -2.48 -14.65
N VAL A 471 30.55 -1.54 -14.25
CA VAL A 471 30.27 -0.12 -14.46
C VAL A 471 30.29 0.13 -15.96
N VAL A 472 29.22 0.69 -16.52
CA VAL A 472 29.14 1.04 -17.95
C VAL A 472 29.39 2.53 -18.14
N PHE A 473 28.87 3.33 -17.23
CA PHE A 473 29.08 4.77 -17.21
C PHE A 473 29.14 5.27 -15.77
N MET A 474 30.15 6.09 -15.46
CA MET A 474 30.22 6.82 -14.20
C MET A 474 30.83 8.20 -14.44
N THR A 475 30.16 9.26 -14.01
CA THR A 475 30.76 10.60 -14.03
C THR A 475 31.86 10.69 -12.99
N GLY A 476 33.03 11.24 -13.34
CA GLY A 476 34.10 11.49 -12.37
C GLY A 476 33.66 12.49 -11.30
N GLN A 477 34.24 12.36 -10.10
CA GLN A 477 34.04 13.31 -9.02
C GLN A 477 35.29 14.16 -8.81
N PRO A 478 35.14 15.48 -8.62
CA PRO A 478 36.25 16.30 -8.19
C PRO A 478 36.65 15.91 -6.76
N SER A 479 37.90 16.19 -6.39
CA SER A 479 38.30 16.09 -4.98
C SER A 479 37.53 17.14 -4.16
N GLU A 480 36.97 16.73 -3.02
CA GLU A 480 36.25 17.61 -2.09
C GLU A 480 36.80 17.38 -0.67
N GLY A 481 37.46 18.39 -0.09
CA GLY A 481 38.09 18.26 1.22
C GLY A 481 39.17 17.17 1.25
N SER A 482 39.00 16.17 2.12
CA SER A 482 39.88 14.99 2.18
C SER A 482 39.40 13.80 1.32
N VAL A 483 38.29 13.96 0.58
CA VAL A 483 37.81 12.94 -0.37
C VAL A 483 38.57 13.06 -1.67
N THR A 484 39.36 12.05 -2.01
CA THR A 484 40.01 11.94 -3.33
C THR A 484 38.95 11.74 -4.41
N GLY A 485 38.99 12.58 -5.44
CA GLY A 485 38.18 12.41 -6.63
C GLY A 485 38.50 11.11 -7.39
N HIS A 486 37.62 10.72 -8.31
CA HIS A 486 37.82 9.55 -9.16
C HIS A 486 37.57 9.90 -10.63
N PRO A 487 38.19 9.19 -11.59
CA PRO A 487 38.05 9.50 -13.01
C PRO A 487 36.61 9.25 -13.50
N THR A 488 36.26 9.93 -14.59
CA THR A 488 35.10 9.56 -15.41
C THR A 488 35.36 8.19 -16.03
N PHE A 489 34.39 7.30 -15.91
CA PHE A 489 34.47 5.93 -16.40
C PHE A 489 33.53 5.74 -17.59
N PHE A 490 34.08 5.21 -18.67
CA PHE A 490 33.37 4.68 -19.82
C PHE A 490 33.72 3.19 -19.94
N GLY A 491 32.70 2.31 -19.98
CA GLY A 491 32.88 0.86 -20.03
C GLY A 491 33.44 0.34 -21.35
N THR A 492 33.39 -0.99 -21.54
CA THR A 492 33.85 -1.61 -22.77
C THR A 492 32.88 -1.33 -23.93
N ASP A 493 33.38 -1.34 -25.16
CA ASP A 493 32.59 -1.25 -26.40
C ASP A 493 31.83 0.07 -26.65
N VAL A 494 32.36 1.20 -26.17
CA VAL A 494 31.81 2.53 -26.49
C VAL A 494 32.06 2.87 -27.96
N LYS A 495 30.98 2.91 -28.75
CA LYS A 495 30.99 3.39 -30.14
C LYS A 495 30.32 4.75 -30.24
N PHE A 496 31.05 5.75 -30.72
CA PHE A 496 30.48 7.06 -31.05
C PHE A 496 29.86 7.01 -32.45
N GLY A 497 28.57 7.34 -32.55
CA GLY A 497 27.84 7.41 -33.83
C GLY A 497 28.13 8.67 -34.65
N ALA A 498 28.86 9.62 -34.07
CA ALA A 498 29.30 10.87 -34.70
C ALA A 498 30.74 11.20 -34.24
N GLY A 499 31.35 12.20 -34.87
CA GLY A 499 32.68 12.68 -34.47
C GLY A 499 32.68 13.20 -33.03
N VAL A 500 33.70 12.80 -32.26
CA VAL A 500 33.94 13.32 -30.90
C VAL A 500 34.82 14.56 -31.00
N GLN A 501 34.38 15.66 -30.39
CA GLN A 501 35.21 16.86 -30.28
C GLN A 501 36.11 16.76 -29.05
N LEU A 502 37.42 16.86 -29.28
CA LEU A 502 38.43 16.92 -28.22
C LEU A 502 39.02 18.33 -28.14
N PRO A 503 39.48 18.78 -26.96
CA PRO A 503 40.30 19.97 -26.85
C PRO A 503 41.46 19.91 -27.84
N THR A 504 41.71 21.02 -28.54
CA THR A 504 42.61 21.04 -29.68
C THR A 504 43.82 21.91 -29.41
N PHE A 505 45.03 21.38 -29.63
CA PHE A 505 46.29 22.07 -29.34
C PHE A 505 47.32 21.82 -30.45
N PRO A 506 48.20 22.78 -30.78
CA PRO A 506 49.45 22.46 -31.48
C PRO A 506 50.41 21.72 -30.55
N ILE A 507 51.37 21.01 -31.11
CA ILE A 507 52.36 20.21 -30.34
C ILE A 507 53.14 21.05 -29.33
N SER A 508 53.44 22.31 -29.69
CA SER A 508 54.14 23.27 -28.83
C SER A 508 53.35 23.70 -27.60
N ALA A 509 52.03 23.46 -27.59
CA ALA A 509 51.12 23.84 -26.51
C ALA A 509 50.45 22.63 -25.84
N LEU A 510 50.95 21.41 -26.07
CA LEU A 510 50.43 20.24 -25.36
C LEU A 510 50.60 20.42 -23.84
N PRO A 511 49.54 20.25 -23.04
CA PRO A 511 49.62 20.51 -21.61
C PRO A 511 50.67 19.63 -20.92
N VAL A 512 51.53 20.27 -20.13
CA VAL A 512 52.50 19.60 -19.27
C VAL A 512 51.79 19.27 -17.95
N GLY A 513 51.91 18.02 -17.48
CA GLY A 513 51.35 17.61 -16.17
C GLY A 513 49.96 16.95 -16.17
N SER A 514 49.25 16.87 -17.32
CA SER A 514 48.06 16.02 -17.50
C SER A 514 48.21 14.56 -16.97
N PRO A 515 47.20 13.96 -16.36
CA PRO A 515 47.24 12.54 -15.99
C PRO A 515 47.40 11.61 -17.21
N ASN A 516 48.01 10.43 -17.03
CA ASN A 516 47.93 9.37 -18.05
C ASN A 516 46.46 9.04 -18.36
N GLY A 517 46.15 8.80 -19.63
CA GLY A 517 44.79 8.63 -20.12
C GLY A 517 44.12 9.91 -20.63
N SER A 518 44.71 11.08 -20.41
CA SER A 518 44.19 12.34 -20.99
C SER A 518 44.19 12.26 -22.52
N MET A 519 43.07 12.63 -23.14
CA MET A 519 42.89 12.64 -24.60
C MET A 519 42.63 14.07 -25.10
N ILE A 520 43.36 14.49 -26.12
CA ILE A 520 43.18 15.76 -26.84
C ILE A 520 43.41 15.52 -28.35
N TYR A 521 43.14 16.52 -29.18
CA TYR A 521 43.49 16.50 -30.60
C TYR A 521 44.70 17.42 -30.84
N CYS A 522 45.81 16.86 -31.33
CA CYS A 522 46.95 17.67 -31.73
C CYS A 522 46.81 18.08 -33.20
N THR A 523 46.85 19.37 -33.52
CA THR A 523 46.59 19.89 -34.89
C THR A 523 47.70 19.63 -35.90
N ASP A 524 48.95 19.52 -35.44
CA ASP A 524 50.16 19.49 -36.27
C ASP A 524 51.07 18.31 -35.92
N CYS A 525 50.56 17.34 -35.17
CA CYS A 525 51.31 16.16 -34.80
C CYS A 525 51.32 15.09 -35.91
N ARG A 526 52.42 14.33 -35.95
CA ARG A 526 52.57 13.14 -36.78
C ARG A 526 51.93 11.93 -36.09
N ARG A 527 51.00 11.26 -36.78
CA ARG A 527 50.34 10.03 -36.33
C ARG A 527 51.35 8.93 -36.00
N SER A 528 50.97 8.07 -35.06
CA SER A 528 51.73 6.89 -34.63
C SER A 528 53.16 7.22 -34.15
N THR A 529 53.31 8.26 -33.33
CA THR A 529 54.61 8.66 -32.72
C THR A 529 54.53 8.71 -31.19
N THR A 530 55.56 8.20 -30.50
CA THR A 530 55.69 8.28 -29.02
C THR A 530 57.15 8.51 -28.64
N PRO A 531 57.51 9.62 -27.96
CA PRO A 531 56.66 10.79 -27.69
C PRO A 531 56.19 11.46 -28.98
N CYS A 532 55.06 12.17 -28.92
CA CYS A 532 54.47 12.90 -30.05
C CYS A 532 55.50 13.80 -30.75
N GLN A 533 55.48 13.81 -32.09
CA GLN A 533 56.36 14.62 -32.93
C GLN A 533 55.59 15.58 -33.82
N ALA A 534 56.19 16.74 -34.10
CA ALA A 534 55.62 17.78 -34.96
C ALA A 534 55.66 17.37 -36.44
N GLY A 535 54.99 18.15 -37.31
CA GLY A 535 55.12 18.04 -38.77
C GLY A 535 54.16 17.05 -39.42
N GLY A 536 52.98 16.83 -38.83
CA GLY A 536 51.89 16.06 -39.44
C GLY A 536 50.62 16.89 -39.67
N ASN A 537 49.56 16.23 -40.16
CA ASN A 537 48.25 16.84 -40.43
C ASN A 537 47.28 16.72 -39.24
N GLY A 538 47.81 16.45 -38.05
CA GLY A 538 47.06 16.27 -36.83
C GLY A 538 46.66 14.83 -36.52
N ALA A 539 46.54 14.56 -35.21
CA ALA A 539 46.25 13.25 -34.65
C ALA A 539 45.53 13.39 -33.30
N PRO A 540 44.59 12.48 -32.96
CA PRO A 540 44.24 12.26 -31.56
C PRO A 540 45.50 11.88 -30.79
N VAL A 541 45.69 12.46 -29.60
CA VAL A 541 46.84 12.15 -28.76
C VAL A 541 46.37 11.75 -27.38
N MET A 542 47.00 10.73 -26.82
CA MET A 542 46.72 10.19 -25.50
C MET A 542 47.98 10.27 -24.65
N ARG A 543 47.86 10.69 -23.39
CA ARG A 543 49.01 10.68 -22.48
C ARG A 543 49.25 9.27 -21.93
N VAL A 544 50.43 8.72 -22.13
CA VAL A 544 50.81 7.36 -21.69
C VAL A 544 52.20 7.40 -21.06
N ALA A 545 52.38 6.78 -19.90
CA ALA A 545 53.65 6.73 -19.17
C ALA A 545 54.35 8.11 -19.00
N GLY A 546 53.56 9.17 -18.77
CA GLY A 546 54.07 10.53 -18.56
C GLY A 546 54.39 11.31 -19.84
N GLN A 547 54.21 10.74 -21.03
CA GLN A 547 54.48 11.38 -22.32
C GLN A 547 53.25 11.38 -23.23
N TRP A 548 53.16 12.33 -24.15
CA TRP A 548 52.10 12.35 -25.16
C TRP A 548 52.41 11.32 -26.25
N SER A 549 51.44 10.45 -26.55
CA SER A 549 51.49 9.47 -27.64
C SER A 549 50.47 9.86 -28.70
N CYS A 550 50.93 9.98 -29.93
CA CYS A 550 50.12 10.36 -31.08
C CYS A 550 49.58 9.10 -31.74
N LEU A 551 48.25 8.94 -31.75
CA LEU A 551 47.57 7.74 -32.24
C LEU A 551 47.60 7.67 -33.78
#